data_AF-A0A3E4QLH1-F1
#
_entry.id   AF-A0A3E4QLH1-F1
#
_cell.length_a   1.000
_cell.length_b   1.000
_cell.length_c   1.000
_cell.angle_alpha   90.00
_cell.angle_beta   90.00
_cell.angle_gamma   90.00
#
_symmetry.space_group_name_H-M   'P 1'
#
loop_
_entity.id
_entity.type
_entity.pdbx_description
1 polymer ?
#
loop_
_entity_poly.entity_id
_entity_poly.type
_entity_poly.pdbx_seq_one_letter_code
_entity_poly.pdbx_strand_id
1 'polypeptide(L)'
;MILRAKVHIIRMRKVPFIDSTGLHNLSVMCEQSEEQGIQVVLSGVLPAVEIVLLKAKFDERLGRENICSHINLALERAKEIVSTTTKKLIKIDLFNENIYMKT
;
A
#
# COMPACT_ATOMS: atom_id res chain seq x y z
N MET A 1 22.71 -7.08 -1.71
CA MET A 1 21.26 -7.22 -1.97
C MET A 1 20.52 -6.77 -0.72
N ILE A 2 19.87 -5.60 -0.75
CA ILE A 2 19.11 -5.08 0.39
C ILE A 2 17.67 -5.61 0.29
N LEU A 3 17.19 -6.29 1.31
CA LEU A 3 15.79 -6.70 1.43
C LEU A 3 14.94 -5.47 1.80
N ARG A 4 13.97 -5.12 0.96
CA ARG A 4 12.97 -4.07 1.25
C ARG A 4 11.62 -4.71 1.56
N ALA A 5 10.86 -4.09 2.46
CA ALA A 5 9.49 -4.49 2.72
C ALA A 5 8.66 -4.33 1.44
N LYS A 6 7.72 -5.25 1.18
CA LYS A 6 6.78 -5.11 0.04
C LYS A 6 5.61 -4.18 0.35
N VAL A 7 5.25 -4.09 1.64
CA VAL A 7 4.11 -3.31 2.13
C VAL A 7 4.48 -2.59 3.42
N HIS A 8 4.13 -1.31 3.53
CA HIS A 8 4.17 -0.49 4.74
C HIS A 8 2.76 -0.28 5.29
N ILE A 9 2.51 -0.77 6.51
CA ILE A 9 1.25 -0.51 7.21
C ILE A 9 1.44 0.63 8.20
N ILE A 10 0.72 1.73 8.01
CA ILE A 10 0.78 2.92 8.88
C ILE A 10 -0.42 2.93 9.80
N ARG A 11 -0.17 2.91 11.11
CA ARG A 11 -1.24 2.84 12.13
C ARG A 11 -1.68 4.24 12.55
N MET A 12 -2.88 4.64 12.15
CA MET A 12 -3.51 5.94 12.43
C MET A 12 -4.43 5.94 13.65
N ARG A 13 -4.53 4.83 14.42
CA ARG A 13 -5.45 4.71 15.59
C ARG A 13 -5.32 5.78 16.68
N LYS A 14 -4.16 6.46 16.75
CA LYS A 14 -3.87 7.53 17.72
C LYS A 14 -3.94 8.93 17.08
N VAL A 15 -4.46 9.03 15.86
CA VAL A 15 -4.57 10.26 15.08
C VAL A 15 -6.05 10.62 14.99
N PRO A 16 -6.60 11.39 15.95
CA PRO A 16 -8.01 11.79 15.95
C PRO A 16 -8.35 12.84 14.88
N PHE A 17 -7.36 13.60 14.42
CA PHE A 17 -7.48 14.60 13.37
C PHE A 17 -6.15 14.74 12.62
N ILE A 18 -6.18 15.34 11.42
CA ILE A 18 -4.99 15.65 10.61
C ILE A 18 -5.17 17.03 9.97
N ASP A 19 -4.12 17.84 10.00
CA ASP A 19 -4.08 19.18 9.40
C ASP A 19 -3.28 19.18 8.08
N SER A 20 -3.05 20.37 7.49
CA SER A 20 -2.32 20.49 6.23
C SER A 20 -0.87 20.02 6.35
N THR A 21 -0.20 20.30 7.47
CA THR A 21 1.17 19.83 7.72
C THR A 21 1.22 18.31 7.86
N GLY A 22 0.29 17.72 8.61
CA GLY A 22 0.15 16.27 8.76
C GLY A 22 -0.12 15.58 7.42
N LEU A 23 -1.01 16.13 6.61
CA LEU A 23 -1.30 15.62 5.25
C LEU A 23 -0.07 15.69 4.35
N HIS A 24 0.66 16.81 4.37
CA HIS A 24 1.88 16.96 3.59
C HIS A 24 2.92 15.92 3.98
N ASN A 25 3.17 15.74 5.29
CA ASN A 25 4.12 14.75 5.79
C ASN A 25 3.71 13.32 5.42
N LEU A 26 2.41 13.00 5.52
CA LEU A 26 1.89 11.71 5.08
C LEU A 26 2.11 11.50 3.58
N SER A 27 1.86 12.53 2.78
CA SER A 27 2.04 12.49 1.32
C SER A 27 3.50 12.23 0.93
N VAL A 28 4.44 12.94 1.55
CA VAL A 28 5.88 12.77 1.30
C VAL A 28 6.33 11.36 1.68
N MET A 29 5.88 10.83 2.81
CA MET A 29 6.26 9.49 3.23
C MET A 29 5.67 8.39 2.32
N CYS A 30 4.44 8.58 1.84
CA CYS A 30 3.86 7.69 0.83
C CYS A 30 4.71 7.71 -0.46
N GLU A 31 5.23 8.87 -0.85
CA GLU A 31 5.99 9.03 -2.10
C GLU A 31 7.32 8.30 -2.01
N GLN A 32 8.02 8.48 -0.90
CA GLN A 32 9.25 7.78 -0.59
C GLN A 32 9.07 6.25 -0.54
N SER A 33 7.90 5.77 -0.09
CA SER A 33 7.59 4.34 -0.10
C SER A 33 7.34 3.85 -1.54
N GLU A 34 6.56 4.59 -2.33
CA GLU A 34 6.24 4.29 -3.72
C GLU A 34 7.50 4.25 -4.61
N GLU A 35 8.40 5.23 -4.46
CA GLU A 35 9.70 5.29 -5.16
C GLU A 35 10.58 4.06 -4.87
N GLN A 36 10.42 3.46 -3.69
CA GLN A 36 11.13 2.25 -3.30
C GLN A 36 10.39 0.96 -3.71
N GLY A 37 9.26 1.08 -4.42
CA GLY A 37 8.40 -0.04 -4.80
C GLY A 37 7.62 -0.65 -3.64
N ILE A 38 7.46 0.08 -2.53
CA ILE A 38 6.78 -0.35 -1.32
C ILE A 38 5.35 0.20 -1.35
N GLN A 39 4.36 -0.69 -1.30
CA GLN A 39 2.96 -0.29 -1.25
C GLN A 39 2.57 0.17 0.15
N VAL A 40 1.75 1.21 0.26
CA VAL A 40 1.34 1.79 1.55
C VAL A 40 -0.12 1.43 1.85
N VAL A 41 -0.37 1.00 3.08
CA VAL A 41 -1.71 0.70 3.62
C VAL A 41 -1.90 1.45 4.93
N LEU A 42 -2.97 2.22 5.05
CA LEU A 42 -3.37 2.90 6.28
C LEU A 42 -4.26 1.98 7.12
N SER A 43 -4.06 2.00 8.42
CA SER A 43 -4.79 1.17 9.37
C SER A 43 -5.29 1.99 10.56
N GLY A 44 -6.48 1.68 11.08
CA GLY A 44 -6.98 2.42 12.24
C GLY A 44 -7.41 3.83 11.88
N VAL A 45 -7.79 4.07 10.62
CA VAL A 45 -8.22 5.39 10.16
C VAL A 45 -9.59 5.67 10.75
N LEU A 46 -9.69 6.75 11.52
CA LEU A 46 -10.95 7.20 12.09
C LEU A 46 -11.78 7.94 11.03
N PRO A 47 -13.13 7.90 11.10
CA PRO A 47 -13.98 8.53 10.08
C PRO A 47 -13.69 10.02 9.82
N ALA A 48 -13.36 10.77 10.87
CA ALA A 48 -13.00 12.19 10.74
C ALA A 48 -11.73 12.40 9.90
N VAL A 49 -10.72 11.54 10.08
CA VAL A 49 -9.46 11.59 9.32
C VAL A 49 -9.70 11.10 7.89
N GLU A 50 -10.52 10.05 7.72
CA GLU A 50 -10.86 9.50 6.41
C GLU A 50 -11.47 10.55 5.48
N ILE A 51 -12.41 11.36 5.98
CA ILE A 51 -13.01 12.47 5.21
C ILE A 51 -11.93 13.44 4.69
N VAL A 52 -10.94 13.74 5.53
CA VAL A 52 -9.84 14.65 5.18
C VAL A 52 -8.92 14.01 4.14
N LEU A 53 -8.61 12.72 4.28
CA LEU A 53 -7.80 11.97 3.31
C LEU A 53 -8.48 11.90 1.94
N LEU A 54 -9.79 11.66 1.89
CA LEU A 54 -10.57 11.63 0.64
C LEU A 54 -10.60 13.00 -0.04
N LYS A 55 -10.78 14.08 0.72
CA LYS A 55 -10.68 15.45 0.17
C LYS A 55 -9.30 15.74 -0.41
N ALA A 56 -8.26 15.15 0.17
CA ALA A 56 -6.88 15.22 -0.31
C ALA A 56 -6.55 14.17 -1.39
N LYS A 57 -7.53 13.43 -1.92
CA LYS A 57 -7.39 12.44 -3.00
C LYS A 57 -6.43 11.29 -2.68
N PHE A 58 -6.29 10.94 -1.41
CA PHE A 58 -5.46 9.79 -1.00
C PHE A 58 -6.01 8.45 -1.46
N ASP A 59 -7.32 8.34 -1.70
CA ASP A 59 -7.96 7.17 -2.29
C ASP A 59 -7.62 6.97 -3.77
N GLU A 60 -7.46 8.06 -4.53
CA GLU A 60 -6.99 8.00 -5.92
C GLU A 60 -5.52 7.56 -5.97
N ARG A 61 -4.71 8.03 -5.00
CA ARG A 61 -3.28 7.75 -4.94
C ARG A 61 -2.94 6.37 -4.37
N LEU A 62 -3.45 6.07 -3.18
CA LEU A 62 -3.15 4.82 -2.49
C LEU A 62 -4.06 3.68 -2.94
N GLY A 63 -5.21 3.96 -3.54
CA GLY A 63 -6.29 3.00 -3.69
C GLY A 63 -7.20 3.00 -2.46
N ARG A 64 -8.51 3.06 -2.69
CA ARG A 64 -9.52 3.13 -1.62
C ARG A 64 -9.41 1.97 -0.63
N GLU A 65 -9.10 0.79 -1.13
CA GLU A 65 -8.95 -0.45 -0.36
C GLU A 65 -7.73 -0.45 0.56
N ASN A 66 -6.76 0.45 0.34
CA ASN A 66 -5.59 0.62 1.18
C ASN A 66 -5.85 1.58 2.35
N ILE A 67 -7.06 2.13 2.49
CA ILE A 67 -7.46 2.96 3.63
C ILE A 67 -8.37 2.14 4.55
N CYS A 68 -7.81 1.53 5.60
CA CYS A 68 -8.52 0.59 6.45
C CYS A 68 -8.86 1.17 7.83
N SER A 69 -10.07 0.88 8.32
CA SER A 69 -10.55 1.31 9.64
C SER A 69 -9.88 0.60 10.83
N HIS A 70 -9.32 -0.60 10.63
CA HIS A 70 -8.66 -1.39 11.68
C HIS A 70 -7.45 -2.19 11.17
N ILE A 71 -6.70 -2.82 12.09
CA ILE A 71 -5.44 -3.52 11.77
C ILE A 71 -5.65 -4.84 11.03
N ASN A 72 -6.71 -5.58 11.31
CA ASN A 72 -6.95 -6.87 10.66
C ASN A 72 -7.20 -6.69 9.16
N LEU A 73 -8.01 -5.69 8.78
CA LEU A 73 -8.26 -5.32 7.38
C LEU A 73 -6.98 -4.92 6.66
N ALA A 74 -6.13 -4.11 7.31
CA ALA A 74 -4.85 -3.72 6.72
C ALA A 74 -3.89 -4.90 6.54
N LEU A 75 -3.89 -5.87 7.45
CA LEU A 75 -3.10 -7.10 7.34
C LEU A 75 -3.62 -8.02 6.22
N GLU A 76 -4.93 -8.16 6.09
CA GLU A 76 -5.56 -8.89 4.98
C GLU A 76 -5.18 -8.26 3.65
N ARG A 77 -5.33 -6.93 3.55
CA ARG A 77 -4.93 -6.19 2.35
C ARG A 77 -3.45 -6.34 2.03
N ALA A 78 -2.57 -6.26 3.03
CA ALA A 78 -1.15 -6.49 2.84
C ALA A 78 -0.84 -7.91 2.33
N LYS A 79 -1.54 -8.94 2.82
CA LYS A 79 -1.40 -10.32 2.32
C LYS A 79 -1.82 -10.43 0.86
N GLU A 80 -2.93 -9.79 0.47
CA GLU A 80 -3.38 -9.76 -0.92
C GLU A 80 -2.33 -9.13 -1.85
N ILE A 81 -1.79 -7.97 -1.46
CA ILE A 81 -0.75 -7.27 -2.22
C ILE A 81 0.46 -8.19 -2.40
N VAL A 82 0.97 -8.78 -1.32
CA VAL A 82 2.13 -9.67 -1.37
C VAL A 82 1.86 -10.90 -2.24
N SER A 83 0.66 -11.49 -2.14
CA SER A 83 0.29 -12.66 -2.95
C SER A 83 0.21 -12.33 -4.45
N THR A 84 -0.28 -11.13 -4.78
CA THR A 84 -0.41 -10.65 -6.15
C THR A 84 0.97 -10.38 -6.77
N THR A 85 1.87 -9.75 -6.01
CA THR A 85 3.27 -9.58 -6.43
C THR A 85 3.92 -10.92 -6.75
N THR A 86 3.71 -11.95 -5.91
CA THR A 86 4.25 -13.29 -6.14
C THR A 86 3.65 -13.96 -7.37
N LYS A 87 2.33 -13.87 -7.59
CA LYS A 87 1.68 -14.45 -8.79
C LYS A 87 2.16 -13.81 -10.09
N LYS A 88 2.45 -12.50 -10.10
CA LYS A 88 3.00 -11.81 -11.27
C LYS A 88 4.40 -12.30 -11.62
N LEU A 89 5.26 -12.49 -10.61
CA LEU A 89 6.60 -13.07 -10.79
C LEU A 89 6.52 -14.49 -11.35
N ILE A 90 5.71 -15.37 -10.74
CA ILE A 90 5.56 -16.77 -11.19
C ILE A 90 5.00 -16.85 -12.64
N LYS A 91 4.04 -16.00 -13.01
CA LYS A 91 3.52 -15.96 -14.40
C LYS A 91 4.58 -15.51 -15.41
N ILE A 92 5.44 -14.56 -15.04
CA ILE A 92 6.57 -14.14 -15.89
C ILE A 92 7.55 -15.29 -16.08
N ASP A 93 7.87 -16.02 -15.00
CA ASP A 93 8.78 -17.16 -15.05
C ASP A 93 8.21 -18.32 -15.89
N LEU A 94 6.93 -18.67 -15.71
CA LEU A 94 6.23 -19.72 -16.51
C LEU A 94 6.12 -19.37 -18.00
N PHE A 95 6.02 -18.09 -18.35
CA PHE A 95 6.01 -17.64 -19.74
C PHE A 95 7.41 -17.73 -20.36
N ASN A 96 8.46 -17.43 -19.59
CA ASN A 96 9.84 -17.55 -20.04
C ASN A 96 10.27 -19.02 -20.20
N GLU A 97 9.85 -19.94 -19.32
CA GLU A 97 10.18 -21.37 -19.45
C GLU A 97 9.52 -22.03 -20.68
N ASN A 98 8.34 -21.57 -21.11
CA ASN A 98 7.67 -22.10 -22.31
C ASN A 98 8.30 -21.64 -23.64
N ILE A 99 9.23 -20.68 -23.62
CA ILE A 99 9.96 -20.24 -24.82
C ILE A 99 11.16 -21.16 -25.11
N TYR A 100 11.74 -21.82 -24.09
CA TYR A 100 12.95 -22.63 -24.23
C TYR A 100 12.73 -24.10 -24.59
N MET A 101 11.47 -24.55 -24.76
CA MET A 101 11.12 -25.93 -25.14
C MET A 101 10.45 -26.04 -26.52
N LYS A 102 10.46 -24.97 -27.34
CA LYS A 102 10.09 -25.03 -28.76
C LYS A 102 11.34 -24.98 -29.64
N THR A 103 11.94 -26.14 -29.85
CA THR A 103 12.83 -26.45 -30.99
C THR A 103 12.25 -27.61 -31.75
#